data_AF-G1VP83-F1
#
_entry.id   AF-G1VP83-F1
#
_cell.length_a   1.000
_cell.length_b   1.000
_cell.length_c   1.000
_cell.angle_alpha   90.00
_cell.angle_beta   90.00
_cell.angle_gamma   90.00
#
_symmetry.space_group_name_H-M   'P 1'
#
loop_
_entity.id
_entity.type
_entity.pdbx_description
1 polymer ?
#
loop_
_entity_poly.entity_id
_entity_poly.type
_entity_poly.pdbx_seq_one_letter_code
_entity_poly.pdbx_strand_id
1 'polypeptide(L)'
;MREQQILHKIKKGDQQTLNNFIQDLYPYVYSFTYRKMQGDDSAKDITQEVFVRFIRQLPMYHAQGKTLHYLYRIASNLCHDYHRKMQRDLHTDIDRQENLISADSDVHEVILDQIRNEELM
;
A
#
# COMPACT_ATOMS: atom_id res chain seq x y z
N MET A 1 4.86 -23.50 -23.69
CA MET A 1 5.27 -24.37 -22.55
C MET A 1 4.18 -24.34 -21.49
N ARG A 2 3.92 -25.45 -20.77
CA ARG A 2 2.97 -25.41 -19.64
C ARG A 2 3.57 -24.56 -18.52
N GLU A 3 2.80 -23.66 -17.91
CA GLU A 3 3.23 -22.77 -16.81
C GLU A 3 4.06 -23.50 -15.73
N GLN A 4 3.67 -24.73 -15.40
CA GLN A 4 4.38 -25.61 -14.48
C GLN A 4 5.85 -25.86 -14.85
N GLN A 5 6.16 -26.01 -16.14
CA GLN A 5 7.54 -26.24 -16.62
C GLN A 5 8.40 -24.99 -16.44
N ILE A 6 7.82 -23.81 -16.68
CA ILE A 6 8.48 -22.51 -16.47
C ILE A 6 8.79 -22.36 -14.98
N LEU A 7 7.79 -22.55 -14.12
CA LEU A 7 7.96 -22.46 -12.67
C LEU A 7 8.97 -23.48 -12.13
N HIS A 8 9.03 -24.68 -12.69
CA HIS A 8 10.05 -25.68 -12.33
C HIS A 8 11.48 -25.21 -12.62
N LYS A 9 11.72 -24.62 -13.80
CA LYS A 9 13.03 -24.04 -14.14
C LYS A 9 13.40 -22.91 -13.20
N ILE A 10 12.44 -22.02 -12.91
CA ILE A 10 12.66 -20.90 -11.99
C ILE A 10 13.03 -21.42 -10.60
N LYS A 11 12.32 -22.43 -10.08
CA LYS A 11 12.64 -23.05 -8.78
C LYS A 11 14.02 -23.70 -8.73
N LYS A 12 14.57 -24.09 -9.87
CA LYS A 12 15.95 -24.58 -10.01
C LYS A 12 17.01 -23.48 -10.11
N GLY A 13 16.61 -22.20 -10.03
CA GLY A 13 17.52 -21.06 -10.05
C GLY A 13 17.72 -20.42 -11.42
N ASP A 14 16.92 -20.78 -12.43
CA ASP A 14 16.98 -20.14 -13.75
C ASP A 14 16.46 -18.69 -13.70
N GLN A 15 17.38 -17.75 -13.50
CA GLN A 15 17.10 -16.32 -13.38
C GLN A 15 16.57 -15.71 -14.69
N GLN A 16 17.01 -16.20 -15.84
CA GLN A 16 16.54 -15.68 -17.13
C GLN A 16 15.07 -16.04 -17.35
N THR A 17 14.70 -17.29 -17.04
CA THR A 17 13.31 -17.74 -17.08
C THR A 17 12.45 -16.94 -16.09
N LEU A 18 12.97 -16.63 -14.89
CA LEU A 18 12.27 -15.79 -13.91
C LEU A 18 11.99 -14.39 -14.45
N ASN A 19 13.02 -13.73 -14.99
CA ASN A 19 12.90 -12.36 -15.49
C ASN A 19 11.89 -12.27 -16.63
N ASN A 20 11.95 -13.18 -17.60
CA ASN A 20 10.99 -13.22 -18.71
C ASN A 20 9.56 -13.45 -18.19
N PHE A 21 9.40 -14.37 -17.23
CA PHE A 21 8.09 -14.67 -16.65
C PHE A 21 7.50 -13.48 -15.90
N ILE A 22 8.33 -12.72 -15.16
CA ILE A 22 7.89 -11.48 -14.50
C ILE A 22 7.54 -10.43 -15.55
N GLN A 23 8.38 -10.26 -16.57
CA GLN A 23 8.16 -9.27 -17.64
C GLN A 23 6.83 -9.51 -18.37
N ASP A 24 6.47 -10.76 -18.63
CA ASP A 24 5.20 -11.13 -19.25
C ASP A 24 3.99 -10.80 -18.35
N LEU A 25 4.13 -10.99 -17.03
CA LEU A 25 3.04 -10.79 -16.07
C LEU A 25 2.91 -9.35 -15.58
N TYR A 26 3.99 -8.57 -15.65
CA TYR A 26 4.07 -7.22 -15.08
C TYR A 26 2.97 -6.28 -15.59
N PRO A 27 2.69 -6.16 -16.91
CA PRO A 27 1.67 -5.24 -17.40
C PRO A 27 0.27 -5.54 -16.86
N TYR A 28 -0.05 -6.83 -16.64
CA TYR A 28 -1.34 -7.26 -16.11
C TYR A 28 -1.49 -6.90 -14.63
N VAL A 29 -0.45 -7.18 -13.83
CA VAL A 29 -0.45 -6.84 -12.40
C VAL A 29 -0.46 -5.32 -12.23
N TYR A 30 0.35 -4.58 -12.98
CA TYR A 30 0.38 -3.12 -12.95
C TYR A 30 -0.97 -2.51 -13.35
N SER A 31 -1.60 -3.00 -14.42
CA SER A 31 -2.92 -2.52 -14.84
C SER A 31 -4.01 -2.78 -13.79
N PHE A 32 -3.89 -3.87 -13.03
CA PHE A 32 -4.82 -4.20 -11.96
C PHE A 32 -4.61 -3.30 -10.74
N THR A 33 -3.37 -3.12 -10.30
CA THR A 33 -3.03 -2.24 -9.17
C THR A 33 -3.35 -0.79 -9.49
N TYR A 34 -2.97 -0.28 -10.66
CA TYR A 34 -3.26 1.09 -11.09
C TYR A 34 -4.76 1.43 -11.06
N ARG A 35 -5.62 0.51 -11.52
CA ARG A 35 -7.07 0.66 -11.41
C ARG A 35 -7.55 0.64 -9.95
N LYS A 36 -7.04 -0.29 -9.14
CA LYS A 36 -7.43 -0.43 -7.73
C LYS A 36 -6.92 0.73 -6.84
N MET A 37 -5.87 1.41 -7.31
CA MET A 37 -5.29 2.62 -6.73
C MET A 37 -5.84 3.91 -7.35
N GLN A 38 -6.82 3.82 -8.27
CA GLN A 38 -7.45 4.98 -8.91
C GLN A 38 -6.47 5.94 -9.58
N GLY A 39 -5.38 5.41 -10.14
CA GLY A 39 -4.35 6.18 -10.82
C GLY A 39 -3.25 6.76 -9.92
N ASP A 40 -3.25 6.44 -8.63
CA ASP A 40 -2.20 6.85 -7.70
C ASP A 40 -0.83 6.19 -8.05
N ASP A 41 0.25 6.97 -7.97
CA ASP A 41 1.61 6.55 -8.32
C ASP A 41 2.13 5.38 -7.45
N SER A 42 1.60 5.21 -6.24
CA SER A 42 1.88 4.04 -5.37
C SER A 42 1.54 2.71 -6.03
N ALA A 43 0.73 2.70 -7.09
CA ALA A 43 0.48 1.51 -7.90
C ALA A 43 1.77 0.84 -8.39
N LYS A 44 2.79 1.63 -8.75
CA LYS A 44 4.08 1.11 -9.21
C LYS A 44 4.82 0.39 -8.09
N ASP A 45 4.82 0.95 -6.89
CA ASP A 45 5.50 0.38 -5.73
C ASP A 45 4.77 -0.88 -5.23
N ILE A 46 3.44 -0.84 -5.19
CA ILE A 46 2.61 -2.00 -4.87
C ILE A 46 2.88 -3.12 -5.89
N THR A 47 2.97 -2.81 -7.19
CA THR A 47 3.26 -3.80 -8.22
C THR A 47 4.62 -4.46 -8.00
N GLN A 48 5.65 -3.70 -7.68
CA GLN A 48 6.96 -4.26 -7.34
C GLN A 48 6.89 -5.18 -6.12
N GLU A 49 6.22 -4.74 -5.05
CA GLU A 49 6.04 -5.52 -3.84
C GLU A 49 5.27 -6.84 -4.09
N VAL A 50 4.30 -6.85 -5.02
CA VAL A 50 3.63 -8.09 -5.46
C VAL A 50 4.65 -9.12 -5.97
N PHE A 51 5.55 -8.71 -6.86
CA PHE A 51 6.55 -9.61 -7.42
C PHE A 51 7.62 -10.02 -6.40
N VAL A 52 8.02 -9.11 -5.49
CA VAL A 52 8.92 -9.44 -4.38
C VAL A 52 8.30 -10.53 -3.49
N ARG A 53 7.03 -10.39 -3.10
CA ARG A 53 6.31 -11.41 -2.31
C ARG A 53 6.15 -12.71 -3.07
N PHE A 54 5.84 -12.64 -4.36
CA PHE A 54 5.74 -13.81 -5.21
C PHE A 54 7.06 -14.60 -5.26
N ILE A 55 8.19 -13.94 -5.53
CA ILE A 55 9.52 -14.59 -5.56
C ILE A 55 9.83 -15.24 -4.21
N ARG A 56 9.58 -14.54 -3.09
CA ARG A 56 9.81 -15.07 -1.74
C ARG A 56 8.97 -16.33 -1.45
N GLN A 57 7.75 -16.41 -1.97
CA GLN A 57 6.83 -17.52 -1.74
C GLN A 57 6.91 -18.61 -2.82
N LEU A 58 7.62 -18.34 -3.91
CA LEU A 58 7.75 -19.23 -5.05
C LEU A 58 8.19 -20.66 -4.69
N PRO A 59 9.14 -20.89 -3.75
CA PRO A 59 9.52 -22.25 -3.37
C PRO A 59 8.32 -23.10 -2.93
N MET A 60 7.41 -22.52 -2.14
CA MET A 60 6.21 -23.16 -1.60
C MET A 60 5.00 -23.09 -2.54
N TYR A 61 5.06 -22.29 -3.60
CA TYR A 61 3.95 -22.11 -4.53
C TYR A 61 3.71 -23.40 -5.34
N HIS A 62 2.49 -23.93 -5.28
CA HIS A 62 2.08 -25.10 -6.05
C HIS A 62 1.38 -24.65 -7.33
N ALA A 63 2.00 -24.93 -8.47
CA ALA A 63 1.55 -24.46 -9.77
C ALA A 63 0.27 -25.19 -10.21
N GLN A 64 -0.86 -24.47 -10.17
CA GLN A 64 -2.17 -24.97 -10.62
C GLN A 64 -2.64 -24.34 -11.95
N GLY A 65 -1.74 -23.70 -12.72
CA GLY A 65 -2.11 -23.03 -13.97
C GLY A 65 -2.76 -21.66 -13.76
N LYS A 66 -2.54 -21.01 -12.62
CA LYS A 66 -3.26 -19.81 -12.18
C LYS A 66 -2.34 -18.78 -11.51
N THR A 67 -1.09 -18.64 -11.96
CA THR A 67 -0.14 -17.72 -11.31
C THR A 67 -0.64 -16.28 -11.33
N LEU A 68 -1.22 -15.82 -12.44
CA LEU A 68 -1.77 -14.48 -12.53
C LEU A 68 -2.88 -14.22 -11.49
N HIS A 69 -3.75 -15.22 -11.24
CA HIS A 69 -4.76 -15.12 -10.18
C HIS A 69 -4.12 -15.00 -8.79
N TYR A 70 -3.05 -15.77 -8.54
CA TYR A 70 -2.30 -15.69 -7.29
C TYR A 70 -1.68 -14.30 -7.09
N LEU A 71 -1.10 -13.72 -8.13
CA LEU A 71 -0.56 -12.35 -8.12
C LEU A 71 -1.67 -11.31 -7.84
N TYR A 72 -2.85 -11.45 -8.45
CA TYR A 72 -3.98 -10.57 -8.15
C TYR A 72 -4.45 -10.66 -6.70
N ARG A 73 -4.35 -11.83 -6.06
CA ARG A 73 -4.65 -11.97 -4.64
C ARG A 73 -3.67 -11.18 -3.78
N ILE A 74 -2.36 -11.30 -4.06
CA ILE A 74 -1.32 -10.52 -3.37
C ILE A 74 -1.55 -9.02 -3.60
N ALA A 75 -1.78 -8.61 -4.85
CA ALA A 75 -2.02 -7.22 -5.22
C ALA A 75 -3.25 -6.64 -4.52
N SER A 76 -4.36 -7.39 -4.49
CA SER A 76 -5.58 -6.95 -3.83
C SER A 76 -5.38 -6.73 -2.34
N ASN A 77 -4.66 -7.63 -1.67
CA ASN A 77 -4.33 -7.48 -0.24
C ASN A 77 -3.45 -6.26 0.01
N LEU A 78 -2.43 -6.04 -0.81
CA LEU A 78 -1.54 -4.87 -0.69
C LEU A 78 -2.28 -3.55 -0.91
N CYS A 79 -3.14 -3.45 -1.93
CA CYS A 79 -3.97 -2.25 -2.11
C CYS A 79 -4.89 -2.02 -0.91
N HIS A 80 -5.51 -3.07 -0.34
CA HIS A 80 -6.33 -2.91 0.86
C HIS A 80 -5.51 -2.46 2.07
N ASP A 81 -4.31 -3.02 2.27
CA ASP A 81 -3.40 -2.61 3.33
C ASP A 81 -2.99 -1.14 3.19
N TYR A 82 -2.67 -0.71 1.96
CA TYR A 82 -2.34 0.67 1.64
C TYR A 82 -3.50 1.61 1.98
N HIS A 83 -4.70 1.32 1.46
CA HIS A 83 -5.90 2.13 1.72
C HIS A 83 -6.22 2.20 3.21
N ARG A 84 -6.12 1.08 3.94
CA ARG A 84 -6.32 1.07 5.40
C ARG A 84 -5.29 1.92 6.14
N LYS A 85 -4.04 1.95 5.67
CA LYS A 85 -3.01 2.80 6.27
C LYS A 85 -3.33 4.27 6.01
N MET A 86 -3.63 4.64 4.77
CA MET A 86 -3.99 6.01 4.39
C MET A 86 -5.19 6.54 5.19
N GLN A 87 -6.23 5.73 5.39
CA GLN A 87 -7.40 6.13 6.19
C GLN A 87 -7.06 6.33 7.68
N ARG A 88 -6.18 5.50 8.25
CA ARG A 88 -5.73 5.67 9.65
C ARG A 88 -4.87 6.92 9.81
N ASP A 89 -3.98 7.17 8.87
CA ASP A 89 -3.10 8.35 8.89
C ASP A 89 -3.97 9.62 8.79
N LEU A 90 -4.95 9.65 7.89
CA LEU A 90 -5.92 10.75 7.77
C LEU A 90 -6.72 10.98 9.06
N HIS A 91 -7.24 9.91 9.69
CA HIS A 91 -7.99 10.04 10.93
C HIS A 91 -7.12 10.63 12.05
N THR A 92 -5.88 10.16 12.16
CA THR A 92 -4.91 10.66 13.15
C THR A 92 -4.60 12.14 12.92
N ASP A 93 -4.51 12.57 11.67
CA ASP A 93 -4.23 13.97 11.34
C ASP A 93 -5.43 14.88 11.65
N ILE A 94 -6.67 14.42 11.41
CA ILE A 94 -7.88 15.12 11.82
C ILE A 94 -7.92 15.26 13.35
N ASP A 95 -7.70 14.17 14.10
CA ASP A 95 -7.69 14.19 15.56
C ASP A 95 -6.62 15.16 16.10
N ARG A 96 -5.43 15.19 15.48
CA ARG A 96 -4.37 16.14 15.85
C ARG A 96 -4.79 17.57 15.58
N GLN A 97 -5.42 17.84 14.44
CA GLN A 97 -5.85 19.18 14.07
C GLN A 97 -6.98 19.67 15.00
N GLU A 98 -7.93 18.82 15.35
CA GLU A 98 -8.98 19.13 16.35
C GLU A 98 -8.37 19.45 17.71
N ASN A 99 -7.41 18.65 18.18
CA ASN A 99 -6.72 18.92 19.44
C ASN A 99 -5.94 20.26 19.43
N LEU A 100 -5.31 20.62 18.30
CA LEU A 100 -4.64 21.91 18.14
C LEU A 100 -5.63 23.08 18.19
N ILE A 101 -6.80 22.95 17.55
CA ILE A 101 -7.86 23.98 17.56
C ILE A 101 -8.43 24.15 18.97
N SER A 102 -8.69 23.06 19.69
CA SER A 102 -9.16 23.13 21.08
C SER A 102 -8.15 23.81 22.00
N ALA A 103 -6.86 23.48 21.86
CA ALA A 103 -5.80 24.11 22.65
C ALA A 103 -5.68 25.63 22.39
N ASP A 104 -5.87 26.08 21.15
CA ASP A 104 -5.84 27.51 20.79
C ASP A 104 -7.06 28.27 21.36
N SER A 105 -8.23 27.63 21.38
CA SER A 105 -9.45 28.21 21.97
C SER A 105 -9.31 28.44 23.47
N ASP A 106 -8.70 27.49 24.20
CA ASP A 106 -8.45 27.63 25.64
C ASP A 106 -7.45 28.77 25.93
N VAL A 107 -6.44 28.94 25.07
CA VAL A 107 -5.48 30.06 25.19
C VAL A 107 -6.17 31.41 24.98
N HIS A 108 -7.08 31.50 24.01
CA HIS A 108 -7.84 32.72 23.77
C HIS A 108 -8.73 33.08 24.97
N GLU A 109 -9.38 32.10 25.59
CA GLU A 109 -10.21 32.32 26.80
C GLU A 109 -9.36 32.80 27.98
N VAL A 110 -8.17 32.20 28.21
CA VAL A 110 -7.23 32.64 29.24
C VAL A 110 -6.74 34.08 29.00
N ILE A 111 -6.40 34.44 27.77
CA ILE A 111 -5.96 35.80 27.43
C ILE A 111 -7.10 36.80 27.65
N LEU A 112 -8.33 36.47 27.25
CA LEU A 112 -9.50 37.33 27.47
C LEU A 112 -9.78 37.56 28.95
N ASP A 113 -9.68 36.51 29.78
CA ASP A 113 -9.84 36.63 31.24
C ASP A 113 -8.73 37.50 31.86
N GLN A 114 -7.52 37.42 31.33
CA GLN A 114 -6.40 38.22 31.81
C GLN A 114 -6.57 39.71 31.47
N ILE A 115 -6.99 40.03 30.24
CA ILE A 115 -7.32 41.41 29.83
C ILE A 115 -8.49 41.96 30.65
N ARG A 116 -9.54 41.16 30.86
CA ARG A 116 -10.72 41.57 31.64
C ARG A 116 -10.38 41.88 33.10
N ASN A 117 -9.43 41.15 33.68
CA ASN A 117 -8.96 41.40 35.04
C ASN A 117 -8.03 42.62 35.13
N GLU A 118 -7.30 42.95 34.07
CA GLU A 118 -6.46 44.16 33.99
C GLU A 118 -7.29 45.43 33.82
N GLU A 119 -8.45 45.39 33.14
CA GLU A 119 -9.36 46.55 33.02
C GLU A 119 -10.17 46.87 34.30
N LEU A 120 -10.10 46.01 35.33
CA LEU A 120 -10.77 46.23 36.64
C LEU A 120 -9.85 46.80 37.73
N MET A 121 -8.58 47.14 37.42
CA MET A 121 -7.66 47.90 38.27
C MET A 121 -7.45 49.32 37.76
#